data_AF-A0A6H1N7Y3-F1
#
_entry.id   AF-A0A6H1N7Y3-F1
#
_cell.length_a   1.000
_cell.length_b   1.000
_cell.length_c   1.000
_cell.angle_alpha   90.00
_cell.angle_beta   90.00
_cell.angle_gamma   90.00
#
_symmetry.space_group_name_H-M   'P 1'
#
loop_
_entity.id
_entity.type
_entity.pdbx_description
1 polymer ?
#
loop_
_entity_poly.entity_id
_entity_poly.type
_entity_poly.pdbx_seq_one_letter_code
_entity_poly.pdbx_strand_id
1 'polypeptide(L)'
;MAAEEDTRRTPEPPTGPLTEAQAARMFADMNDVIRAGEEMRRLRAEMIKLFAGLGWTQDRIARLTGMSQPAVSKQVTKHKGDDPSPPPRLSLDQHDTPWLEGRLWGLAEEISETLHDTAHCTRHLDAVARGKKHFTPQSVDELRRLVEEDLRLHRAALPGGHRHAYDEISRALDIPVPATATPTESPSVRRTLARQIQRTRLRDET
;
A
#
# COMPACT_ATOMS: atom_id res chain seq x y z
N MET A 1 -45.28 -6.19 35.71
CA MET A 1 -43.82 -6.11 35.51
C MET A 1 -43.54 -6.92 34.25
N ALA A 2 -43.54 -6.28 33.07
CA ALA A 2 -42.38 -5.64 32.40
C ALA A 2 -41.29 -6.70 32.11
N ALA A 3 -41.40 -7.43 30.99
CA ALA A 3 -40.97 -7.05 29.63
C ALA A 3 -39.45 -7.21 29.43
N GLU A 4 -39.06 -8.36 28.89
CA GLU A 4 -37.79 -8.53 28.16
C GLU A 4 -38.14 -9.00 26.75
N GLU A 5 -38.10 -8.05 25.82
CA GLU A 5 -38.20 -8.27 24.38
C GLU A 5 -36.81 -7.96 23.80
N ASP A 6 -35.93 -8.96 23.80
CA ASP A 6 -34.62 -8.90 23.13
C ASP A 6 -34.84 -9.08 21.62
N THR A 7 -35.22 -8.00 20.94
CA THR A 7 -35.30 -7.92 19.49
C THR A 7 -33.91 -8.01 18.86
N ARG A 8 -33.43 -9.22 18.62
CA ARG A 8 -32.41 -9.47 17.58
C ARG A 8 -33.06 -9.24 16.22
N ARG A 9 -33.05 -8.00 15.75
CA ARG A 9 -33.36 -7.68 14.34
C ARG A 9 -32.24 -8.23 13.46
N THR A 10 -32.43 -9.46 12.99
CA THR A 10 -31.88 -9.88 11.70
C THR A 10 -32.47 -8.95 10.65
N PRO A 11 -31.68 -8.23 9.85
CA PRO A 11 -32.24 -7.40 8.79
C PRO A 11 -32.98 -8.30 7.80
N GLU A 12 -34.29 -8.13 7.68
CA GLU A 12 -35.08 -8.83 6.67
C GLU A 12 -34.53 -8.51 5.27
N PRO A 13 -34.45 -9.50 4.37
CA PRO A 13 -34.08 -9.25 2.99
C PRO A 13 -35.11 -8.30 2.36
N PRO A 14 -34.68 -7.30 1.57
CA PRO A 14 -35.59 -6.29 1.02
C PRO A 14 -36.62 -6.96 0.09
N THR A 15 -37.88 -7.00 0.53
CA THR A 15 -39.04 -7.59 -0.16
C THR A 15 -39.67 -6.63 -1.18
N GLY A 16 -38.85 -5.93 -1.96
CA GLY A 16 -39.27 -5.00 -3.03
C GLY A 16 -38.24 -4.93 -4.15
N PRO A 17 -38.62 -4.52 -5.38
CA PRO A 17 -37.67 -4.37 -6.48
C PRO A 17 -36.59 -3.36 -6.10
N LEU A 18 -35.33 -3.71 -6.35
CA LEU A 18 -34.17 -2.84 -6.12
C LEU A 18 -34.41 -1.48 -6.77
N THR A 19 -34.26 -0.41 -6.00
CA THR A 19 -34.27 0.93 -6.59
C THR A 19 -32.99 1.15 -7.39
N GLU A 20 -33.04 2.02 -8.39
CA GLU A 20 -31.87 2.35 -9.20
C GLU A 20 -30.69 2.86 -8.34
N ALA A 21 -30.98 3.63 -7.28
CA ALA A 21 -29.97 4.10 -6.33
C ALA A 21 -29.31 2.96 -5.54
N GLN A 22 -30.07 1.92 -5.17
CA GLN A 22 -29.53 0.72 -4.51
C GLN A 22 -28.67 -0.08 -5.49
N ALA A 23 -29.13 -0.27 -6.73
CA ALA A 23 -28.36 -0.94 -7.77
C ALA A 23 -27.04 -0.19 -8.08
N ALA A 24 -27.08 1.14 -8.20
CA ALA A 24 -25.89 1.96 -8.43
C ALA A 24 -24.86 1.81 -7.30
N ARG A 25 -25.32 1.77 -6.03
CA ARG A 25 -24.45 1.51 -4.88
C ARG A 25 -23.83 0.12 -4.94
N MET A 26 -24.61 -0.91 -5.26
CA MET A 26 -24.09 -2.28 -5.43
C MET A 26 -23.04 -2.37 -6.55
N PHE A 27 -23.25 -1.69 -7.68
CA PHE A 27 -22.27 -1.64 -8.76
C PHE A 27 -20.99 -0.89 -8.35
N ALA A 28 -21.11 0.21 -7.61
CA ALA A 28 -19.96 0.93 -7.08
C ALA A 28 -19.13 0.04 -6.15
N ASP A 29 -19.78 -0.62 -5.18
CA ASP A 29 -19.13 -1.54 -4.25
C ASP A 29 -18.44 -2.70 -4.99
N MET A 30 -19.09 -3.26 -6.03
CA MET A 30 -18.51 -4.31 -6.87
C MET A 30 -17.31 -3.82 -7.68
N ASN A 31 -17.39 -2.62 -8.28
CA ASN A 31 -16.30 -2.03 -9.04
C ASN A 31 -15.06 -1.78 -8.16
N ASP A 32 -15.26 -1.43 -6.89
CA ASP A 32 -14.17 -1.29 -5.92
C ASP A 32 -13.48 -2.61 -5.63
N VAL A 33 -14.23 -3.71 -5.46
CA VAL A 33 -13.67 -5.06 -5.28
C VAL A 33 -12.90 -5.50 -6.53
N ILE A 34 -13.45 -5.25 -7.72
CA ILE A 34 -12.78 -5.58 -8.99
C ILE A 34 -11.46 -4.82 -9.11
N ARG A 35 -11.49 -3.50 -8.87
CA ARG A 35 -10.32 -2.63 -8.91
C ARG A 35 -9.24 -3.09 -7.92
N ALA A 36 -9.61 -3.37 -6.67
CA ALA A 36 -8.69 -3.92 -5.68
C ALA A 36 -8.08 -5.26 -6.12
N GLY A 37 -8.89 -6.14 -6.73
CA GLY A 37 -8.42 -7.41 -7.27
C GLY A 37 -7.47 -7.26 -8.46
N GLU A 38 -7.69 -6.25 -9.31
CA GLU A 38 -6.77 -5.91 -10.40
C GLU A 38 -5.46 -5.33 -9.91
N GLU A 39 -5.49 -4.41 -8.95
CA GLU A 39 -4.31 -3.84 -8.31
C GLU A 39 -3.47 -4.92 -7.64
N MET A 40 -4.10 -5.84 -6.91
CA MET A 40 -3.43 -7.00 -6.31
C MET A 40 -2.80 -7.91 -7.36
N ARG A 41 -3.48 -8.13 -8.49
CA ARG A 41 -2.94 -8.93 -9.60
C ARG A 41 -1.74 -8.25 -10.27
N ARG A 42 -1.76 -6.92 -10.42
CA ARG A 42 -0.64 -6.12 -10.95
C ARG A 42 0.54 -6.15 -9.98
N LEU A 43 0.31 -5.86 -8.70
CA LEU A 43 1.34 -5.93 -7.66
C LEU A 43 2.01 -7.30 -7.62
N ARG A 44 1.24 -8.38 -7.66
CA ARG A 44 1.77 -9.75 -7.67
C ARG A 44 2.65 -10.01 -8.91
N ALA A 45 2.24 -9.55 -10.09
CA ALA A 45 3.05 -9.71 -11.30
C ALA A 45 4.39 -8.98 -11.18
N GLU A 46 4.37 -7.76 -10.65
CA GLU A 46 5.57 -6.94 -10.44
C GLU A 46 6.49 -7.55 -9.38
N MET A 47 5.95 -8.05 -8.27
CA MET A 47 6.73 -8.79 -7.26
C MET A 47 7.38 -10.05 -7.86
N ILE A 48 6.66 -10.81 -8.69
CA ILE A 48 7.23 -11.99 -9.37
C ILE A 48 8.38 -11.58 -10.30
N LYS A 49 8.19 -10.52 -11.10
CA LYS A 49 9.21 -9.97 -12.00
C LYS A 49 10.45 -9.55 -11.23
N LEU A 50 10.25 -8.82 -10.15
CA LEU A 50 11.28 -8.34 -9.24
C LEU A 50 12.09 -9.50 -8.64
N PHE A 51 11.44 -10.52 -8.07
CA PHE A 51 12.17 -11.66 -7.47
C PHE A 51 12.90 -12.48 -8.54
N ALA A 52 12.29 -12.67 -9.72
CA ALA A 52 12.97 -13.31 -10.84
C ALA A 52 14.20 -12.50 -11.29
N GLY A 53 14.10 -11.17 -11.34
CA GLY A 53 15.22 -10.27 -11.64
C GLY A 53 16.34 -10.30 -10.60
N LEU A 54 16.01 -10.59 -9.33
CA LEU A 54 16.98 -10.86 -8.25
C LEU A 54 17.57 -12.29 -8.29
N GLY A 55 17.30 -13.06 -9.35
CA GLY A 55 17.85 -14.40 -9.54
C GLY A 55 17.11 -15.51 -8.78
N TRP A 56 15.92 -15.26 -8.24
CA TRP A 56 15.16 -16.31 -7.56
C TRP A 56 14.56 -17.29 -8.57
N THR A 57 14.67 -18.59 -8.25
CA THR A 57 14.06 -19.64 -9.08
C THR A 57 12.53 -19.53 -9.12
N GLN A 58 11.92 -19.90 -10.24
CA GLN A 58 10.46 -19.92 -10.39
C GLN A 58 9.79 -20.81 -9.34
N ASP A 59 10.41 -21.94 -8.97
CA ASP A 59 9.92 -22.85 -7.93
C ASP A 59 9.86 -22.18 -6.56
N ARG A 60 10.90 -21.41 -6.20
CA ARG A 60 10.93 -20.64 -4.95
C ARG A 60 9.82 -19.59 -4.93
N ILE A 61 9.62 -18.88 -6.04
CA ILE A 61 8.57 -17.86 -6.15
C ILE A 61 7.18 -18.51 -6.08
N ALA A 62 6.96 -19.62 -6.78
CA ALA A 62 5.71 -20.38 -6.77
C ALA A 62 5.32 -20.80 -5.35
N ARG A 63 6.27 -21.39 -4.60
CA ARG A 63 6.06 -21.78 -3.21
C ARG A 63 5.67 -20.60 -2.30
N LEU A 64 6.36 -19.48 -2.42
CA LEU A 64 6.12 -18.31 -1.55
C LEU A 64 4.85 -17.54 -1.90
N THR A 65 4.41 -17.61 -3.16
CA THR A 65 3.18 -16.95 -3.62
C THR A 65 1.95 -17.86 -3.59
N GLY A 66 2.11 -19.15 -3.26
CA GLY A 66 1.04 -20.15 -3.36
C GLY A 66 0.57 -20.42 -4.79
N MET A 67 1.36 -20.01 -5.80
CA MET A 67 1.04 -20.18 -7.21
C MET A 67 1.62 -21.49 -7.76
N SER A 68 1.05 -21.97 -8.86
CA SER A 68 1.69 -23.04 -9.62
C SER A 68 2.92 -22.52 -10.38
N GLN A 69 3.92 -23.38 -10.53
CA GLN A 69 5.13 -23.08 -11.30
C GLN A 69 4.81 -22.63 -12.75
N PRO A 70 3.85 -23.23 -13.48
CA PRO A 70 3.43 -22.73 -14.80
C PRO A 70 2.83 -21.32 -14.76
N ALA A 71 2.09 -20.96 -13.71
CA ALA A 71 1.53 -19.62 -13.57
C ALA A 71 2.62 -18.57 -13.34
N VAL A 72 3.66 -18.90 -12.57
CA VAL A 72 4.86 -18.06 -12.40
C VAL A 72 5.63 -17.95 -13.71
N SER A 73 5.87 -19.08 -14.40
CA SER A 73 6.55 -19.09 -15.70
C SER A 73 5.84 -18.20 -16.71
N LYS A 74 4.51 -18.28 -16.81
CA LYS A 74 3.70 -17.42 -17.71
C LYS A 74 3.86 -15.94 -17.39
N GLN A 75 3.94 -15.57 -16.12
CA GLN A 75 4.19 -14.18 -15.73
C GLN A 75 5.62 -13.76 -16.12
N VAL A 76 6.63 -14.56 -15.81
CA VAL A 76 8.03 -14.24 -16.15
C VAL A 76 8.22 -14.11 -17.67
N THR A 77 7.65 -15.00 -18.47
CA THR A 77 7.78 -14.95 -19.94
C THR A 77 7.00 -13.82 -20.57
N LYS A 78 5.80 -13.50 -20.06
CA LYS A 78 4.98 -12.36 -20.53
C LYS A 78 5.76 -11.04 -20.45
N HIS A 79 6.58 -10.85 -19.42
CA HIS A 79 7.34 -9.62 -19.21
C HIS A 79 8.74 -9.65 -19.82
N LYS A 80 9.19 -10.78 -20.40
CA LYS A 80 10.48 -10.88 -21.11
C LYS A 80 10.41 -10.28 -22.52
N GLY A 81 9.20 -10.05 -23.04
CA GLY A 81 8.95 -9.39 -24.33
C GLY A 81 8.98 -7.87 -24.26
N ASP A 82 8.83 -7.30 -23.05
CA ASP A 82 9.22 -5.92 -22.76
C ASP A 82 10.73 -5.95 -22.45
N ASP A 83 11.50 -5.06 -23.08
CA ASP A 83 12.97 -4.93 -22.99
C ASP A 83 13.52 -5.31 -21.59
N PRO A 84 14.65 -6.04 -21.44
CA PRO A 84 15.18 -6.45 -20.14
C PRO A 84 15.58 -5.23 -19.32
N SER A 85 14.59 -4.62 -18.68
CA SER A 85 14.77 -3.54 -17.74
C SER A 85 15.64 -4.10 -16.62
N PRO A 86 16.74 -3.41 -16.25
CA PRO A 86 17.60 -3.87 -15.18
C PRO A 86 16.74 -4.14 -13.95
N PRO A 87 17.04 -5.22 -13.18
CA PRO A 87 16.22 -5.59 -12.04
C PRO A 87 16.03 -4.35 -11.15
N PRO A 88 14.78 -4.08 -10.69
CA PRO A 88 14.52 -2.92 -9.86
C PRO A 88 15.48 -2.97 -8.68
N ARG A 89 16.30 -1.93 -8.52
CA ARG A 89 17.25 -1.85 -7.41
C ARG A 89 16.44 -1.65 -6.15
N LEU A 90 15.99 -2.71 -5.48
CA LEU A 90 15.22 -2.65 -4.23
C LEU A 90 16.03 -2.19 -3.02
N SER A 91 16.92 -1.23 -3.22
CA SER A 91 17.45 -0.49 -2.08
C SER A 91 16.38 0.47 -1.58
N LEU A 92 16.29 0.62 -0.26
CA LEU A 92 15.54 1.73 0.35
C LEU A 92 16.16 3.08 -0.01
N ASP A 93 17.41 3.10 -0.47
CA ASP A 93 18.15 4.27 -0.95
C ASP A 93 17.69 4.74 -2.34
N GLN A 94 16.56 4.25 -2.84
CA GLN A 94 15.94 4.83 -4.03
C GLN A 94 15.26 6.15 -3.66
N HIS A 95 15.48 7.17 -4.50
CA HIS A 95 15.08 8.54 -4.23
C HIS A 95 13.99 9.05 -5.19
N ASP A 96 13.43 8.22 -6.08
CA ASP A 96 12.31 8.67 -6.93
C ASP A 96 11.06 8.95 -6.11
N THR A 97 10.30 9.97 -6.54
CA THR A 97 9.15 10.47 -5.79
C THR A 97 8.12 9.38 -5.46
N PRO A 98 7.67 8.53 -6.39
CA PRO A 98 6.71 7.47 -6.05
C PRO A 98 7.25 6.47 -5.03
N TRP A 99 8.55 6.20 -5.02
CA TRP A 99 9.17 5.34 -4.01
C TRP A 99 9.13 5.99 -2.62
N LEU A 100 9.54 7.25 -2.52
CA LEU A 100 9.53 7.99 -1.26
C LEU A 100 8.12 8.20 -0.71
N GLU A 101 7.14 8.50 -1.58
CA GLU A 101 5.71 8.55 -1.24
C GLU A 101 5.23 7.23 -0.62
N GLY A 102 5.62 6.10 -1.24
CA GLY A 102 5.27 4.78 -0.74
C GLY A 102 5.93 4.48 0.61
N ARG A 103 7.21 4.83 0.79
CA ARG A 103 7.89 4.71 2.09
C ARG A 103 7.19 5.54 3.17
N LEU A 104 6.84 6.80 2.89
CA LEU A 104 6.11 7.65 3.83
C LEU A 104 4.75 7.04 4.21
N TRP A 105 4.04 6.50 3.22
CA TRP A 105 2.78 5.79 3.47
C TRP A 105 2.97 4.57 4.38
N GLY A 106 3.96 3.71 4.09
CA GLY A 106 4.25 2.54 4.90
C GLY A 106 4.62 2.90 6.35
N LEU A 107 5.40 3.97 6.54
CA LEU A 107 5.72 4.48 7.88
C LEU A 107 4.49 4.98 8.61
N ALA A 108 3.62 5.76 7.96
CA ALA A 108 2.41 6.28 8.56
C ALA A 108 1.46 5.16 8.99
N GLU A 109 1.33 4.08 8.20
CA GLU A 109 0.54 2.92 8.58
C GLU A 109 1.10 2.22 9.82
N GLU A 110 2.42 2.05 9.92
CA GLU A 110 3.03 1.40 11.07
C GLU A 110 2.87 2.26 12.35
N ILE A 111 2.96 3.58 12.23
CA ILE A 111 2.66 4.51 13.34
C ILE A 111 1.19 4.39 13.76
N SER A 112 0.27 4.40 12.80
CA SER A 112 -1.17 4.27 13.05
C SER A 112 -1.48 2.94 13.77
N GLU A 113 -0.90 1.84 13.30
CA GLU A 113 -1.06 0.51 13.90
C GLU A 113 -0.45 0.43 15.32
N THR A 114 0.76 0.95 15.51
CA THR A 114 1.44 1.00 16.82
C THR A 114 0.67 1.84 17.84
N LEU A 115 -0.01 2.90 17.38
CA LEU A 115 -0.85 3.77 18.19
C LEU A 115 -2.33 3.35 18.18
N HIS A 116 -2.65 2.12 17.78
CA HIS A 116 -4.01 1.56 17.79
C HIS A 116 -5.04 2.50 17.13
N ASP A 117 -4.72 2.99 15.94
CA ASP A 117 -5.52 3.87 15.10
C ASP A 117 -5.79 5.27 15.68
N THR A 118 -5.19 5.64 16.82
CA THR A 118 -5.40 6.99 17.41
C THR A 118 -4.46 8.06 16.85
N ALA A 119 -3.55 7.69 15.95
CA ALA A 119 -2.62 8.61 15.31
C ALA A 119 -3.34 9.68 14.46
N HIS A 120 -2.78 10.89 14.38
CA HIS A 120 -3.32 11.95 13.55
C HIS A 120 -3.29 11.57 12.07
N CYS A 121 -2.29 10.80 11.64
CA CYS A 121 -2.19 10.30 10.27
C CYS A 121 -3.27 9.26 9.90
N THR A 122 -3.92 8.57 10.86
CA THR A 122 -4.90 7.50 10.58
C THR A 122 -6.01 7.95 9.63
N ARG A 123 -6.64 9.11 9.88
CA ARG A 123 -7.75 9.61 9.04
C ARG A 123 -7.29 9.94 7.62
N HIS A 124 -6.04 10.35 7.45
CA HIS A 124 -5.46 10.61 6.14
C HIS A 124 -5.28 9.29 5.38
N LEU A 125 -4.76 8.26 6.05
CA LEU A 125 -4.59 6.91 5.50
C LEU A 125 -5.92 6.28 5.09
N ASP A 126 -6.95 6.40 5.92
CA ASP A 126 -8.31 5.94 5.59
C ASP A 126 -8.84 6.60 4.32
N ALA A 127 -8.56 7.89 4.13
CA ALA A 127 -8.99 8.61 2.93
C ALA A 127 -8.22 8.14 1.69
N VAL A 128 -6.94 7.82 1.81
CA VAL A 128 -6.12 7.23 0.73
C VAL A 128 -6.61 5.82 0.40
N ALA A 129 -6.82 4.96 1.40
CA ALA A 129 -7.28 3.60 1.23
C ALA A 129 -8.66 3.51 0.56
N ARG A 130 -9.54 4.49 0.82
CA ARG A 130 -10.87 4.61 0.18
C ARG A 130 -10.82 5.31 -1.19
N GLY A 131 -9.64 5.64 -1.71
CA GLY A 131 -9.47 6.37 -2.97
C GLY A 131 -10.01 7.81 -2.95
N LYS A 132 -10.29 8.37 -1.77
CA LYS A 132 -10.76 9.75 -1.60
C LYS A 132 -9.62 10.77 -1.64
N LYS A 133 -8.39 10.34 -1.34
CA LYS A 133 -7.16 11.12 -1.50
C LYS A 133 -6.20 10.37 -2.42
N HIS A 134 -5.49 11.13 -3.24
CA HIS A 134 -4.44 10.63 -4.13
C HIS A 134 -3.11 11.25 -3.69
N PHE A 135 -2.01 10.56 -3.99
CA PHE A 135 -0.66 11.10 -3.78
C PHE A 135 -0.39 12.25 -4.74
N THR A 136 -0.59 13.47 -4.24
CA THR A 136 -0.15 14.75 -4.80
C THR A 136 0.88 15.39 -3.87
N PRO A 137 1.72 16.34 -4.33
CA PRO A 137 2.68 17.03 -3.47
C PRO A 137 2.04 17.59 -2.19
N GLN A 138 0.86 18.22 -2.31
CA GLN A 138 0.15 18.78 -1.15
C GLN A 138 -0.32 17.70 -0.17
N SER A 139 -0.81 16.56 -0.67
CA SER A 139 -1.22 15.45 0.19
C SER A 139 -0.02 14.80 0.90
N VAL A 140 1.13 14.76 0.23
CA VAL A 140 2.39 14.22 0.77
C VAL A 140 2.91 15.15 1.87
N ASP A 141 2.90 16.46 1.64
CA ASP A 141 3.27 17.45 2.67
C ASP A 141 2.32 17.42 3.87
N GLU A 142 1.03 17.26 3.63
CA GLU A 142 0.04 17.07 4.70
C GLU A 142 0.36 15.80 5.52
N LEU A 143 0.66 14.68 4.84
CA LEU A 143 1.02 13.42 5.49
C LEU A 143 2.33 13.54 6.29
N ARG A 144 3.36 14.22 5.74
CA ARG A 144 4.61 14.51 6.46
C ARG A 144 4.33 15.22 7.77
N ARG A 145 3.52 16.29 7.73
CA ARG A 145 3.17 17.07 8.92
C ARG A 145 2.45 16.24 9.99
N LEU A 146 1.52 15.37 9.58
CA LEU A 146 0.78 14.51 10.51
C LEU A 146 1.71 13.47 11.15
N VAL A 147 2.55 12.81 10.34
CA VAL A 147 3.54 11.84 10.82
C VAL A 147 4.54 12.49 11.78
N GLU A 148 5.03 13.69 11.46
CA GLU A 148 5.96 14.42 12.33
C GLU A 148 5.33 14.75 13.68
N GLU A 149 4.08 15.19 13.68
CA GLU A 149 3.34 15.48 14.91
C GLU A 149 3.12 14.22 15.75
N ASP A 150 2.76 13.09 15.12
CA ASP A 150 2.62 11.80 15.80
C ASP A 150 3.96 11.34 16.41
N LEU A 151 5.07 11.46 15.67
CA LEU A 151 6.42 11.15 16.16
C LEU A 151 6.84 12.04 17.34
N ARG A 152 6.45 13.32 17.32
CA ARG A 152 6.74 14.28 18.37
C ARG A 152 5.95 14.00 19.64
N LEU A 153 4.64 13.76 19.50
CA LEU A 153 3.73 13.54 20.63
C LEU A 153 3.92 12.16 21.27
N HIS A 154 4.19 11.13 20.48
CA HIS A 154 4.22 9.73 20.92
C HIS A 154 5.63 9.15 21.02
N ARG A 155 6.65 9.99 21.25
CA ARG A 155 8.06 9.57 21.33
C ARG A 155 8.33 8.42 22.31
N ALA A 156 7.58 8.34 23.40
CA ALA A 156 7.73 7.28 24.40
C ALA A 156 7.10 5.95 23.99
N ALA A 157 6.10 5.99 23.09
CA ALA A 157 5.39 4.81 22.60
C ALA A 157 5.94 4.30 21.26
N LEU A 158 6.58 5.17 20.48
CA LEU A 158 7.11 4.83 19.16
C LEU A 158 8.59 4.41 19.21
N PRO A 159 8.94 3.25 18.64
CA PRO A 159 10.33 2.80 18.51
C PRO A 159 11.19 3.80 17.72
N GLY A 160 12.48 3.88 18.07
CA GLY A 160 13.44 4.80 17.43
C GLY A 160 13.57 4.64 15.90
N GLY A 161 13.34 3.44 15.38
CA GLY A 161 13.33 3.15 13.94
C GLY A 161 12.33 4.00 13.15
N HIS A 162 11.19 4.38 13.74
CA HIS A 162 10.18 5.23 13.09
C HIS A 162 10.69 6.66 12.85
N ARG A 163 11.36 7.24 13.85
CA ARG A 163 11.96 8.58 13.73
C ARG A 163 13.07 8.57 12.67
N HIS A 164 13.94 7.56 12.74
CA HIS A 164 15.04 7.43 11.78
C HIS A 164 14.52 7.29 10.34
N ALA A 165 13.51 6.45 10.12
CA ALA A 165 12.87 6.31 8.82
C ALA A 165 12.25 7.62 8.33
N TYR A 166 11.55 8.36 9.20
CA TYR A 166 11.01 9.68 8.84
C TYR A 166 12.11 10.65 8.41
N ASP A 167 13.19 10.75 9.18
CA ASP A 167 14.27 11.69 8.91
C ASP A 167 15.02 11.35 7.60
N GLU A 168 15.17 10.07 7.25
CA GLU A 168 15.65 9.63 5.93
C GLU A 168 14.71 10.06 4.80
N ILE A 169 13.42 9.73 4.91
CA ILE A 169 12.43 9.97 3.86
C ILE A 169 12.24 11.48 3.64
N SER A 170 12.10 12.25 4.73
CA SER A 170 11.90 13.69 4.72
C SER A 170 13.05 14.39 4.01
N ARG A 171 14.31 14.05 4.36
CA ARG A 171 15.50 14.59 3.68
C ARG A 171 15.54 14.22 2.19
N ALA A 172 15.18 12.99 1.84
CA ALA A 172 15.18 12.53 0.45
C ALA A 172 14.10 13.24 -0.39
N LEU A 173 12.93 13.54 0.19
CA LEU A 173 11.85 14.28 -0.47
C LEU A 173 12.21 15.74 -0.77
N ASP A 174 13.09 16.34 0.04
CA ASP A 174 13.54 17.72 -0.13
C ASP A 174 14.64 17.86 -1.20
N ILE A 175 15.21 16.74 -1.67
CA ILE A 175 16.25 16.73 -2.72
C ILE A 175 15.56 16.63 -4.10
N PRO A 176 15.80 17.59 -5.02
CA PRO A 176 15.29 17.50 -6.37
C PRO A 176 15.83 16.27 -7.10
N VAL A 177 14.95 15.37 -7.52
CA VAL A 177 15.34 14.16 -8.26
C VAL A 177 15.68 14.54 -9.71
N PRO A 178 16.85 14.12 -10.25
CA PRO A 178 17.15 14.33 -11.66
C PRO A 178 16.15 13.59 -12.55
N ALA A 179 15.65 14.26 -13.59
CA ALA A 179 14.61 13.74 -14.50
C ALA A 179 14.99 12.47 -15.29
N THR A 180 16.23 11.98 -15.17
CA THR A 180 16.78 10.86 -15.93
C THR A 180 16.55 9.48 -15.31
N ALA A 181 15.94 9.41 -14.12
CA ALA A 181 15.70 8.15 -13.40
C ALA A 181 14.21 7.78 -13.34
N THR A 182 13.47 7.91 -14.45
CA THR A 182 12.08 7.45 -14.50
C THR A 182 12.04 5.91 -14.47
N PRO A 183 11.48 5.30 -13.41
CA PRO A 183 11.35 3.85 -13.35
C PRO A 183 10.46 3.35 -14.49
N THR A 184 10.74 2.17 -15.03
CA THR A 184 9.89 1.51 -16.04
C THR A 184 8.52 1.10 -15.47
N GLU A 185 8.39 1.05 -14.15
CA GLU A 185 7.18 0.63 -13.44
C GLU A 185 6.19 1.78 -13.24
N SER A 186 4.89 1.46 -13.15
CA SER A 186 3.88 2.47 -12.85
C SER A 186 4.10 3.11 -11.47
N PRO A 187 3.86 4.42 -11.29
CA PRO A 187 4.00 5.09 -10.00
C PRO A 187 3.19 4.44 -8.86
N SER A 188 2.02 3.86 -9.17
CA SER A 188 1.18 3.16 -8.19
C SER A 188 1.82 1.88 -7.67
N VAL A 189 2.41 1.09 -8.57
CA VAL A 189 3.17 -0.12 -8.21
C VAL A 189 4.37 0.26 -7.36
N ARG A 190 5.13 1.27 -7.78
CA ARG A 190 6.31 1.77 -7.05
C ARG A 190 5.96 2.16 -5.61
N ARG A 191 4.90 2.96 -5.44
CA ARG A 191 4.38 3.34 -4.11
C ARG A 191 4.00 2.12 -3.27
N THR A 192 3.22 1.21 -3.85
CA THR A 192 2.70 0.04 -3.11
C THR A 192 3.83 -0.89 -2.66
N LEU A 193 4.83 -1.09 -3.52
CA LEU A 193 6.01 -1.89 -3.22
C LEU A 193 6.86 -1.25 -2.12
N ALA A 194 7.15 0.04 -2.23
CA ALA A 194 7.91 0.78 -1.22
C ALA A 194 7.19 0.80 0.14
N ARG A 195 5.86 0.97 0.15
CA ARG A 195 5.02 0.84 1.35
C ARG A 195 5.20 -0.52 2.03
N GLN A 196 5.10 -1.62 1.27
CA GLN A 196 5.22 -2.96 1.82
C GLN A 196 6.61 -3.23 2.39
N ILE A 197 7.67 -2.82 1.69
CA ILE A 197 9.06 -2.99 2.14
C ILE A 197 9.30 -2.18 3.42
N GLN A 198 8.85 -0.92 3.46
CA GLN A 198 9.02 -0.06 4.62
C GLN A 198 8.34 -0.65 5.88
N ARG A 199 7.11 -1.16 5.76
CA ARG A 199 6.41 -1.81 6.88
C ARG A 199 7.12 -3.06 7.36
N THR A 200 7.55 -3.90 6.42
CA THR A 200 8.28 -5.13 6.76
C THR A 200 9.56 -4.80 7.54
N ARG A 201 10.33 -3.81 7.08
CA ARG A 201 11.54 -3.35 7.78
C ARG A 201 11.26 -2.86 9.19
N LEU A 202 10.25 -2.01 9.38
CA LEU A 202 9.95 -1.45 10.71
C LEU A 202 9.50 -2.52 11.70
N ARG A 203 8.76 -3.53 11.22
CA ARG A 203 8.31 -4.67 12.04
C ARG A 203 9.46 -5.58 12.47
N ASP A 204 10.48 -5.72 11.63
CA ASP A 204 11.69 -6.49 11.96
C ASP A 204 12.61 -5.72 12.94
N GLU A 205 12.44 -4.40 13.07
CA GLU A 205 13.22 -3.51 13.97
C GLU A 205 12.55 -3.28 15.35
N THR A 206 11.29 -3.71 15.54
CA THR A 206 10.52 -3.68 16.80
C THR A 206 10.66 -4.95 17.63
#